data_AF-A0A6G0M592-F1
#
_entry.id   AF-A0A6G0M592-F1
#
_cell.length_a   1.000
_cell.length_b   1.000
_cell.length_c   1.000
_cell.angle_alpha   90.00
_cell.angle_beta   90.00
_cell.angle_gamma   90.00
#
_symmetry.space_group_name_H-M   'P 1'
#
loop_
_entity.id
_entity.type
_entity.pdbx_description
1 polymer ?
#
loop_
_entity_poly.entity_id
_entity_poly.type
_entity_poly.pdbx_seq_one_letter_code
_entity_poly.pdbx_strand_id
1 'polypeptide(L)' 'VLYGVLMQRGALLLDEDLVLGGDLVLGGDLVLGGDLVLGGDMVLGGDMVLGEDLFPGTATVLIMLIEEGPLWQRILS' A
#
# COMPACT_ATOMS: atom_id res chain seq x y z
N VAL A 1 2.57 -15.77 -9.42
CA VAL A 1 3.61 -14.87 -9.97
C VAL A 1 3.08 -14.15 -11.19
N LEU A 2 2.75 -12.86 -11.05
CA LEU A 2 2.42 -11.99 -12.17
C LEU A 2 3.69 -11.25 -12.59
N TYR A 3 4.02 -11.19 -13.89
CA TYR A 3 5.17 -10.43 -14.38
C TYR A 3 4.69 -9.12 -14.99
N GLY A 4 4.96 -8.00 -14.33
CA GLY A 4 4.56 -6.67 -14.79
C GLY A 4 4.13 -5.76 -13.64
N VAL A 5 3.54 -4.61 -14.00
CA VAL A 5 3.01 -3.63 -13.04
C VAL A 5 1.54 -3.93 -12.77
N LEU A 6 1.16 -4.08 -11.51
CA LEU A 6 -0.24 -4.15 -11.08
C LEU A 6 -0.70 -2.75 -10.63
N MET A 7 -1.77 -2.23 -11.24
CA MET A 7 -2.36 -0.95 -10.86
C MET A 7 -3.83 -1.09 -10.48
N GLN A 8 -4.18 -0.75 -9.24
CA GLN A 8 -5.54 -0.78 -8.72
C GLN A 8 -5.90 0.57 -8.09
N ARG A 9 -7.11 1.08 -8.36
CA ARG A 9 -7.58 2.37 -7.84
C ARG A 9 -8.41 2.27 -6.56
N GLY A 10 -8.86 1.08 -6.20
CA GLY A 10 -9.64 0.83 -4.98
C GLY A 10 -8.92 -0.12 -4.04
N ALA A 11 -9.62 -0.57 -3.01
CA ALA A 11 -9.08 -1.53 -2.06
C ALA A 11 -8.78 -2.88 -2.74
N LEU A 12 -7.68 -3.51 -2.35
CA LEU A 12 -7.33 -4.88 -2.68
C LEU A 12 -7.44 -5.73 -1.42
N LEU A 13 -8.25 -6.79 -1.48
CA LEU A 13 -8.48 -7.73 -0.39
C LEU A 13 -8.12 -9.13 -0.89
N LEU A 14 -7.13 -9.76 -0.26
CA LEU A 14 -6.70 -11.12 -0.56
C LEU A 14 -6.53 -11.89 0.75
N ASP A 15 -6.89 -13.17 0.75
CA ASP A 15 -6.77 -14.06 1.91
C ASP A 15 -5.57 -15.03 1.79
N GLU A 16 -4.80 -14.91 0.70
CA GLU A 16 -3.66 -15.77 0.36
C GLU A 16 -2.45 -14.91 0.00
N ASP A 17 -1.27 -15.54 -0.04
CA ASP A 17 -0.01 -14.90 -0.42
C ASP A 17 -0.08 -14.28 -1.83
N LEU A 18 0.52 -13.09 -1.96
CA LEU A 18 0.66 -12.40 -3.24
C LEU A 18 2.13 -12.30 -3.64
N VAL A 19 2.48 -12.95 -4.76
CA VAL A 19 3.81 -12.85 -5.37
C VAL A 19 3.74 -12.15 -6.73
N LEU A 20 4.31 -10.95 -6.81
CA LEU A 20 4.47 -10.17 -8.04
C LEU A 20 5.94 -10.09 -8.42
N GLY A 21 6.26 -10.38 -9.69
CA GLY A 21 7.59 -10.22 -10.25
C GLY A 21 7.92 -8.79 -10.70
N GLY A 22 7.03 -7.82 -10.45
CA GLY A 22 7.19 -6.42 -10.81
C GLY A 22 6.51 -5.49 -9.81
N ASP A 23 6.23 -4.25 -10.23
CA ASP A 23 5.78 -3.19 -9.33
C ASP A 23 4.29 -3.32 -8.95
N LEU A 24 3.94 -2.83 -7.76
CA LEU A 24 2.58 -2.72 -7.26
C LEU A 24 2.23 -1.25 -6.99
N VAL A 25 1.18 -0.75 -7.63
CA VAL A 25 0.65 0.61 -7.40
C VAL A 25 -0.82 0.52 -6.98
N LEU A 26 -1.10 0.87 -5.73
CA LEU A 26 -2.44 0.89 -5.14
C LEU A 26 -2.83 2.32 -4.78
N GLY A 27 -3.95 2.79 -5.35
CA GLY A 27 -4.55 4.08 -5.01
C GLY A 27 -5.46 4.05 -3.78
N GLY A 28 -5.64 2.89 -3.16
CA GLY A 28 -6.43 2.69 -1.94
C GLY A 28 -5.79 1.63 -1.05
N ASP A 29 -6.60 1.06 -0.15
CA ASP A 29 -6.10 0.19 0.92
C ASP A 29 -5.69 -1.21 0.42
N LEU A 30 -4.72 -1.81 1.10
CA LEU A 30 -4.34 -3.21 0.94
C LEU A 30 -4.63 -3.97 2.22
N VAL A 31 -5.43 -5.04 2.13
CA VAL A 31 -5.53 -6.05 3.20
C VAL A 31 -5.16 -7.39 2.61
N LEU A 32 -4.16 -8.03 3.21
CA LEU A 32 -3.61 -9.30 2.78
C LEU A 32 -3.55 -10.25 3.96
N GLY A 33 -4.17 -11.42 3.84
CA GLY A 33 -4.20 -12.46 4.87
C GLY A 33 -2.89 -13.24 4.98
N GLY A 34 -2.06 -13.25 3.93
CA GLY A 34 -0.77 -13.92 3.88
C GLY A 34 0.39 -12.99 3.53
N ASP A 35 1.45 -13.57 2.98
CA ASP A 35 2.70 -12.87 2.64
C ASP A 35 2.56 -12.00 1.38
N LEU A 36 3.31 -10.90 1.34
CA LEU A 36 3.47 -10.07 0.15
C LEU A 36 4.92 -10.06 -0.32
N VAL A 37 5.18 -10.62 -1.50
CA VAL A 37 6.50 -10.64 -2.13
C VAL A 37 6.49 -9.87 -3.45
N LEU A 38 7.36 -8.87 -3.57
CA LEU A 38 7.52 -8.07 -4.77
C LEU A 38 8.94 -8.19 -5.35
N GLY A 39 9.01 -8.37 -6.66
CA GLY A 39 10.24 -8.22 -7.43
C GLY A 39 10.57 -6.78 -7.79
N GLY A 40 9.63 -5.85 -7.61
CA GLY A 40 9.73 -4.43 -7.97
C GLY A 40 9.37 -3.48 -6.82
N ASP A 41 8.94 -2.27 -7.18
CA ASP A 41 8.56 -1.20 -6.27
C ASP A 41 7.11 -1.30 -5.79
N MET A 42 6.84 -0.78 -4.59
CA MET A 42 5.50 -0.60 -4.05
C MET A 42 5.17 0.88 -3.88
N VAL A 43 4.01 1.30 -4.39
CA VAL A 43 3.39 2.60 -4.11
C VAL A 43 1.99 2.37 -3.59
N LEU A 44 1.70 2.88 -2.39
CA LEU A 44 0.40 2.72 -1.74
C LEU A 44 -0.13 4.07 -1.25
N GLY A 45 -1.34 4.41 -1.67
CA GLY A 45 -2.02 5.68 -1.37
C GLY A 45 -3.07 5.61 -0.26
N GLY A 46 -3.30 4.44 0.33
CA GLY A 46 -4.21 4.23 1.46
C GLY A 46 -3.50 3.59 2.65
N ASP A 47 -4.20 2.70 3.35
CA ASP A 47 -3.65 1.91 4.46
C ASP A 47 -3.18 0.52 3.99
N MET A 48 -2.23 -0.07 4.70
CA MET A 48 -1.78 -1.44 4.48
C MET A 48 -1.94 -2.26 5.75
N VAL A 49 -2.55 -3.43 5.62
CA VAL A 49 -2.65 -4.47 6.65
C VAL A 49 -2.16 -5.79 6.06
N LEU A 50 -1.20 -6.43 6.75
CA LEU A 50 -0.68 -7.74 6.40
C LEU A 50 -0.92 -8.72 7.56
N GLY A 51 -1.36 -9.92 7.22
CA GLY A 51 -1.50 -11.03 8.16
C GLY A 51 -0.15 -11.64 8.52
N GLU A 52 0.79 -11.63 7.57
CA GLU A 52 2.13 -12.18 7.71
C GLU A 52 3.21 -11.13 7.31
N ASP A 53 4.17 -11.50 6.45
CA ASP A 53 5.37 -10.69 6.19
C ASP A 53 5.28 -9.87 4.89
N LEU A 54 6.05 -8.76 4.85
CA LEU A 54 6.27 -7.93 3.66
C LEU A 54 7.72 -8.06 3.17
N PHE A 55 7.88 -8.50 1.93
CA PHE A 55 9.16 -8.54 1.23
C PHE A 55 9.10 -7.63 0.00
N PRO A 56 9.39 -6.32 0.15
CA PRO A 56 9.42 -5.40 -0.97
C PRO A 56 10.70 -5.61 -1.78
N GLY A 57 10.62 -5.43 -3.09
CA GLY A 57 11.75 -5.69 -3.99
C GLY A 57 12.82 -4.63 -3.88
N THR A 58 12.51 -3.41 -4.31
CA THR A 58 13.50 -2.32 -4.36
C THR A 58 13.14 -1.18 -3.41
N ALA A 59 11.94 -0.61 -3.52
CA ALA A 59 11.46 0.44 -2.62
C ALA A 59 9.99 0.27 -2.22
N THR A 60 9.63 0.86 -1.10
CA THR A 60 8.24 1.01 -0.64
C THR A 60 7.96 2.47 -0.37
N VAL A 61 6.89 3.00 -0.96
CA VAL A 61 6.41 4.37 -0.79
C VAL A 61 4.99 4.31 -0.24
N LEU A 62 4.81 4.80 0.98
CA LEU A 62 3.51 4.97 1.62
C LEU A 62 3.13 6.45 1.60
N ILE A 63 2.02 6.77 0.95
CA ILE A 63 1.46 8.12 0.90
C ILE A 63 0.30 8.18 1.90
N MET A 64 0.53 8.84 3.03
CA MET A 64 -0.49 9.08 4.03
C MET A 64 -1.12 10.45 3.82
N LEU A 65 -2.45 10.52 3.77
CA LEU A 65 -3.18 11.80 3.83
C LEU A 65 -3.20 12.29 5.28
N ILE A 66 -2.46 13.35 5.58
CA ILE A 66 -2.56 14.05 6.86
C ILE A 66 -3.66 15.11 6.71
N GLU A 67 -4.79 14.92 7.36
CA GLU A 67 -5.77 16.00 7.55
C GLU A 67 -5.21 17.01 8.56
N GLU A 68 -4.45 18.00 8.07
CA GLU A 68 -4.19 19.21 8.85
C GLU A 68 -5.51 19.99 8.96
N GLY A 69 -6.15 19.92 10.14
CA GLY A 69 -7.33 20.73 10.44
C GLY A 69 -7.07 22.24 10.20
N PRO A 70 -8.11 23.05 10.03
CA PRO A 70 -7.95 24.46 9.72
C PRO A 70 -7.05 25.17 10.75
N LEU A 71 -5.96 25.78 10.28
CA LEU A 71 -4.95 26.45 11.14
C LEU A 71 -5.56 27.47 12.12
N TRP A 72 -6.73 28.04 11.78
CA TRP A 72 -7.46 28.99 12.63
C TRP A 72 -7.97 28.40 13.95
N GLN A 73 -8.13 27.08 14.06
CA GLN A 73 -8.50 26.44 15.33
C GLN A 73 -7.34 26.36 16.33
N ARG A 74 -6.08 26.43 15.87
CA ARG A 74 -4.87 26.39 16.72
C ARG A 74 -4.49 27.73 17.36
N ILE A 75 -5.01 28.85 16.84
CA ILE A 75 -4.69 30.20 17.33
C ILE A 75 -5.66 30.64 18.44
N LEU A 76 -6.79 29.96 18.61
CA LEU A 76 -7.86 30.33 19.54
C LEU A 76 -7.83 29.60 20.89
N SER A 77 -6.83 28.74 21.16
CA SER A 77 -6.60 28.07 22.45
C SER A 77 -5.46 28.72 23.22
#